data_AF-A0A969DTX8-F1
#
_entry.id   AF-A0A969DTX8-F1
#
_cell.length_a   1.000
_cell.length_b   1.000
_cell.length_c   1.000
_cell.angle_alpha   90.00
_cell.angle_beta   90.00
_cell.angle_gamma   90.00
#
_symmetry.space_group_name_H-M   'P 1'
#
loop_
_entity.id
_entity.type
_entity.pdbx_description
1 polymer ?
#
loop_
_entity_poly.entity_id
_entity_poly.type
_entity_poly.pdbx_seq_one_letter_code
_entity_poly.pdbx_strand_id
1 'polypeptide(L)'
;MPKARLYADEGFPCQVSRLLRELGHDVLTVQEAGLDNQRIPDEAVLAFAISQNRAVLTVNRADFIRLHKQNADHAGIIVCTEDIDRQRLVQRM
;
A
#
# COMPACT_ATOMS: atom_id res chain seq x y z
N MET A 1 1.22 -20.07 7.69
CA MET A 1 1.38 -19.45 6.36
C MET A 1 2.65 -18.60 6.37
N PRO A 2 3.40 -18.51 5.26
CA PRO A 2 4.55 -17.60 5.19
C PRO A 2 4.08 -16.15 5.41
N LYS A 3 4.82 -15.40 6.23
CA LYS A 3 4.51 -14.00 6.56
C LYS A 3 4.94 -13.10 5.40
N ALA A 4 3.98 -12.40 4.80
CA ALA A 4 4.29 -11.42 3.75
C ALA A 4 4.99 -10.19 4.34
N ARG A 5 5.93 -9.62 3.56
CA ARG A 5 6.58 -8.35 3.85
C ARG A 5 5.95 -7.28 2.97
N LEU A 6 5.27 -6.33 3.61
CA LEU A 6 4.40 -5.37 2.98
C LEU A 6 4.90 -3.95 3.25
N TYR A 7 4.75 -3.08 2.27
CA TYR A 7 5.03 -1.65 2.37
C TYR A 7 3.76 -0.87 2.01
N ALA A 8 3.16 -0.23 3.01
CA ALA A 8 1.91 0.49 2.85
C ALA A 8 2.17 1.92 2.40
N ASP A 9 1.60 2.26 1.25
CA ASP A 9 1.61 3.59 0.64
C ASP A 9 0.97 4.65 1.57
N GLU A 10 1.27 5.94 1.34
CA GLU A 10 0.89 7.06 2.21
C GLU A 10 -0.62 7.10 2.47
N GLY A 11 -1.41 6.86 1.41
CA GLY A 11 -2.88 6.85 1.47
C GLY A 11 -3.50 5.54 1.96
N PHE A 12 -2.70 4.53 2.32
CA PHE A 12 -3.24 3.23 2.74
C PHE A 12 -3.79 3.28 4.18
N PRO A 13 -4.97 2.72 4.47
CA PRO A 13 -5.59 2.85 5.80
C PRO A 13 -4.74 2.25 6.93
N CYS A 14 -4.31 3.09 7.88
CA CYS A 14 -3.50 2.67 9.03
C CYS A 14 -4.15 1.55 9.87
N GLN A 15 -5.48 1.54 9.97
CA GLN A 15 -6.21 0.48 10.67
C GLN A 15 -6.01 -0.89 10.00
N VAL A 16 -6.03 -0.94 8.66
CA VAL A 16 -5.80 -2.17 7.90
C VAL A 16 -4.35 -2.63 8.06
N SER A 17 -3.38 -1.71 8.00
CA SER A 17 -1.97 -2.02 8.29
C SER A 17 -1.77 -2.66 9.67
N ARG A 18 -2.48 -2.15 10.69
CA ARG A 18 -2.42 -2.70 12.05
C ARG A 18 -3.01 -4.11 12.14
N LEU A 19 -4.18 -4.33 11.55
CA LEU A 19 -4.83 -5.66 11.51
C LEU A 19 -3.95 -6.69 10.77
N LEU A 20 -3.30 -6.29 9.67
CA LEU A 20 -2.35 -7.16 8.95
C LEU A 20 -1.15 -7.55 9.83
N ARG A 21 -0.66 -6.65 10.68
CA ARG A 21 0.38 -6.98 11.68
C ARG A 21 -0.12 -7.95 12.74
N GLU A 22 -1.34 -7.78 13.23
CA GLU A 22 -1.97 -8.69 14.19
C GLU A 22 -2.16 -10.10 13.60
N LEU A 23 -2.42 -10.19 12.29
CA LEU A 23 -2.42 -11.44 11.53
C LEU A 23 -1.00 -12.01 11.27
N GLY A 24 0.04 -11.29 11.69
CA GLY A 24 1.42 -11.73 11.70
C GLY A 24 2.26 -11.29 10.50
N HIS A 25 1.76 -10.43 9.61
CA HIS A 25 2.53 -9.90 8.48
C HIS A 25 3.55 -8.84 8.94
N ASP A 26 4.66 -8.72 8.21
CA ASP A 26 5.65 -7.65 8.40
C ASP A 26 5.22 -6.44 7.55
N VAL A 27 4.49 -5.51 8.16
CA VAL A 27 4.01 -4.30 7.48
C VAL A 27 4.84 -3.11 7.93
N LEU A 28 5.40 -2.37 6.99
CA LEU A 28 6.04 -1.06 7.18
C LEU A 28 5.18 -0.01 6.44
N THR A 29 4.89 1.13 7.06
CA THR A 29 4.18 2.22 6.34
C THR A 29 5.14 3.29 5.85
N VAL A 30 4.71 4.08 4.86
CA VAL A 30 5.44 5.28 4.40
C VAL A 30 5.79 6.22 5.57
N GLN A 31 4.85 6.44 6.49
CA GLN A 31 5.04 7.28 7.68
C GLN A 31 6.15 6.75 8.59
N GLU A 32 6.14 5.45 8.85
CA GLU A 32 7.14 4.77 9.71
C GLU A 32 8.53 4.69 9.07
N ALA A 33 8.60 4.70 7.74
CA ALA A 33 9.88 4.76 7.01
C ALA A 33 10.59 6.12 7.14
N GLY A 34 10.01 7.08 7.88
CA GLY A 34 10.56 8.42 8.07
C GLY A 34 10.46 9.28 6.80
N LEU A 35 9.56 8.91 5.88
CA LEU A 35 9.31 9.65 4.65
C LEU A 35 8.08 10.57 4.75
N ASP A 36 7.59 10.83 5.96
CA ASP A 36 6.46 11.73 6.21
C ASP A 36 6.82 13.20 5.90
N ASN A 37 5.81 13.98 5.47
CA ASN A 37 5.82 15.41 5.10
C ASN A 37 6.20 15.83 3.66
N GLN A 38 6.39 14.90 2.74
CA GLN A 38 6.50 15.26 1.32
C GLN A 38 5.64 14.25 0.56
N ARG A 39 4.71 14.75 -0.25
CA ARG A 39 3.88 13.94 -1.15
C ARG A 39 4.80 13.07 -2.02
N ILE A 40 5.13 11.86 -1.55
CA ILE A 40 6.17 11.04 -2.14
C ILE A 40 5.66 10.60 -3.50
N PRO A 41 6.46 10.73 -4.57
CA PRO A 41 6.07 10.18 -5.87
C PRO A 41 5.86 8.67 -5.78
N ASP A 42 4.85 8.15 -6.49
CA ASP A 42 4.55 6.71 -6.51
C ASP A 42 5.78 5.88 -6.94
N GLU A 43 6.63 6.43 -7.83
CA GLU A 43 7.90 5.83 -8.26
C GLU A 43 8.86 5.61 -7.09
N ALA A 44 8.95 6.58 -6.17
CA ALA A 44 9.83 6.50 -5.02
C ALA A 44 9.30 5.51 -3.97
N VAL A 45 7.98 5.41 -3.81
CA VAL A 45 7.33 4.37 -2.99
C VAL A 45 7.69 2.97 -3.54
N LEU A 46 7.56 2.77 -4.85
CA LEU A 46 7.91 1.50 -5.50
C LEU A 46 9.42 1.20 -5.39
N ALA A 47 10.28 2.18 -5.62
CA ALA A 47 11.73 2.02 -5.51
C ALA A 47 12.16 1.62 -4.08
N PHE A 48 11.56 2.25 -3.06
CA PHE A 48 11.81 1.88 -1.68
C PHE A 48 11.36 0.44 -1.39
N ALA A 49 10.16 0.05 -1.84
CA ALA A 49 9.64 -1.31 -1.68
C ALA A 49 10.56 -2.36 -2.32
N ILE A 50 11.06 -2.10 -3.53
CA ILE A 50 12.05 -2.94 -4.22
C ILE A 50 13.32 -3.07 -3.38
N SER A 51 13.88 -1.95 -2.91
CA SER A 51 15.12 -1.95 -2.11
C SER A 51 15.01 -2.76 -0.81
N GLN A 52 13.80 -2.82 -0.24
CA GLN A 52 13.51 -3.55 1.00
C GLN A 52 13.01 -4.98 0.75
N ASN A 53 12.83 -5.38 -0.50
CA ASN A 53 12.18 -6.62 -0.91
C ASN A 53 10.80 -6.80 -0.24
N ARG A 54 9.93 -5.81 -0.41
CA ARG A 54 8.56 -5.73 0.12
C ARG A 54 7.57 -5.54 -1.03
N ALA A 55 6.39 -6.14 -0.92
CA ALA A 55 5.29 -5.84 -1.83
C ALA A 55 4.58 -4.54 -1.42
N VAL A 56 4.13 -3.74 -2.38
CA VAL A 56 3.40 -2.50 -2.10
C VAL A 56 1.93 -2.81 -1.78
N LEU A 57 1.38 -2.18 -0.74
CA LEU A 57 -0.06 -2.08 -0.47
C LEU A 57 -0.51 -0.65 -0.80
N THR A 58 -1.49 -0.49 -1.68
CA THR A 58 -1.99 0.84 -2.07
C THR A 58 -3.47 0.83 -2.41
N VAL A 59 -4.13 1.98 -2.25
CA VAL A 59 -5.45 2.27 -2.82
C VAL A 59 -5.35 3.09 -4.12
N ASN A 60 -4.16 3.61 -4.46
CA ASN A 60 -3.87 4.30 -5.72
C ASN A 60 -3.72 3.31 -6.88
N ARG A 61 -4.85 2.78 -7.34
CA ARG A 61 -4.91 1.74 -8.37
C ARG A 61 -4.27 2.15 -9.70
N ALA A 62 -4.61 3.34 -10.21
CA ALA A 62 -4.28 3.71 -11.58
C ALA A 62 -2.77 3.87 -11.78
N ASP A 63 -2.11 4.57 -10.86
CA ASP A 63 -0.70 4.87 -10.98
C ASP A 63 0.16 3.62 -10.72
N PHE A 64 -0.15 2.82 -9.71
CA PHE A 64 0.63 1.61 -9.43
C PHE A 64 0.45 0.50 -10.49
N ILE A 65 -0.70 0.43 -11.18
CA ILE A 65 -0.83 -0.42 -12.38
C ILE A 65 0.06 0.09 -13.52
N ARG A 66 0.17 1.41 -13.70
CA ARG A 66 1.08 2.00 -14.70
C ARG A 66 2.53 1.69 -14.35
N LEU A 67 2.92 1.85 -13.09
CA LEU A 67 4.27 1.54 -12.62
C LEU A 67 4.63 0.06 -12.78
N HIS A 68 3.72 -0.86 -12.44
CA HIS A 68 3.92 -2.30 -12.68
C HIS A 68 4.29 -2.61 -14.14
N LYS A 69 3.59 -1.96 -15.09
CA LYS A 69 3.85 -2.15 -16.52
C LYS A 69 5.18 -1.55 -16.98
N GLN A 70 5.66 -0.51 -16.29
CA GLN A 70 6.94 0.14 -16.59
C GLN A 70 8.11 -0.62 -15.96
N ASN A 71 7.91 -1.21 -14.78
CA ASN A 71 8.91 -2.00 -14.08
C ASN A 71 8.25 -3.19 -13.38
N ALA A 72 8.49 -4.39 -13.90
CA ALA A 72 7.99 -5.65 -13.32
C ALA A 72 8.93 -6.27 -12.28
N ASP A 73 10.13 -5.70 -12.07
CA ASP A 73 11.12 -6.20 -11.11
C ASP A 73 10.82 -5.67 -9.70
N HIS A 74 9.78 -6.24 -9.09
CA HIS A 74 9.36 -5.92 -7.72
C HIS A 74 8.72 -7.13 -7.04
N ALA A 75 8.70 -7.15 -5.71
CA ALA A 75 8.14 -8.25 -4.92
C ALA A 75 6.60 -8.36 -4.99
N GLY A 76 5.93 -7.43 -5.65
CA GLY A 76 4.49 -7.44 -5.91
C GLY A 76 3.84 -6.10 -5.60
N ILE A 77 2.66 -5.90 -6.16
CA ILE A 77 1.80 -4.74 -5.88
C ILE A 77 0.41 -5.29 -5.61
N ILE A 78 -0.11 -5.00 -4.42
CA ILE A 78 -1.45 -5.36 -3.98
C ILE A 78 -2.27 -4.06 -3.99
N VAL A 79 -3.13 -3.96 -5.00
CA VAL A 79 -4.07 -2.85 -5.10
C VAL A 79 -5.33 -3.23 -4.34
N CYS A 80 -5.57 -2.55 -3.23
CA CYS A 80 -6.81 -2.67 -2.49
C CYS A 80 -7.84 -1.73 -3.11
N THR A 81 -9.03 -2.27 -3.34
CA THR A 81 -10.17 -1.40 -3.64
C THR A 81 -10.66 -0.91 -2.28
N GLU A 82 -10.90 0.39 -2.14
CA GLU A 82 -11.64 0.88 -1.00
C GLU A 82 -13.01 0.19 -1.04
N ASP A 83 -13.25 -0.73 -0.10
CA ASP A 83 -14.58 -1.27 0.11
C ASP A 83 -15.36 -0.17 0.83
N ILE A 84 -15.92 0.75 0.04
CA ILE A 84 -16.80 1.81 0.55
C ILE A 84 -17.96 1.08 1.21
N ASP A 85 -17.96 1.04 2.53
CA ASP A 85 -19.07 0.49 3.28
C ASP A 85 -20.35 1.26 2.90
N ARG A 86 -21.15 0.59 2.08
CA ARG A 86 -22.25 1.14 1.28
C ARG A 86 -23.39 1.69 2.11
N GLN A 87 -23.39 1.46 3.43
CA GLN A 87 -24.39 2.03 4.34
C GLN A 87 -24.43 3.57 4.32
N ARG A 88 -23.30 4.23 4.03
CA ARG A 88 -23.26 5.71 3.95
C ARG A 88 -23.50 6.29 2.56
N LEU A 89 -23.33 5.52 1.49
CA LEU A 89 -23.76 5.97 0.16
C LEU A 89 -25.29 6.06 0.09
N VAL A 90 -25.98 5.18 0.83
CA VAL A 90 -27.44 5.13 0.97
C VAL A 90 -28.03 6.35 1.70
N GLN A 91 -27.30 7.00 2.61
CA GLN A 91 -27.75 8.26 3.24
C GLN A 91 -27.52 9.51 2.39
N ARG A 92 -26.95 9.37 1.19
CA ARG A 92 -26.64 10.47 0.27
C ARG A 92 -27.39 10.35 -1.09
N MET A 93 -28.29 9.38 -1.21
CA MET A 93 -29.52 9.56 -1.99
C MET A 93 -30.47 10.45 -1.19
#